data_AF-A0A3D0WBL9-F1
#
_entry.id   AF-A0A3D0WBL9-F1
#
_cell.length_a   1.000
_cell.length_b   1.000
_cell.length_c   1.000
_cell.angle_alpha   90.00
_cell.angle_beta   90.00
_cell.angle_gamma   90.00
#
_symmetry.space_group_name_H-M   'P 1'
#
loop_
_entity.id
_entity.type
_entity.pdbx_description
1 polymer ?
#
loop_
_entity_poly.entity_id
_entity_poly.type
_entity_poly.pdbx_seq_one_letter_code
_entity_poly.pdbx_strand_id
1 'polypeptide(L)' 'AGLRSFAPDRLPIYGFDPAVEGFFWFAGQGGFGIQTAPAAAALAAALLTGTASPDWLPGVDPARYAPDRFR' A
#
# COMPACT_ATOMS: atom_id res chain seq x y z
N ALA A 1 -18.56 9.70 14.70
CA ALA A 1 -18.06 8.38 14.23
C ALA A 1 -17.08 8.60 13.07
N GLY A 2 -16.17 7.66 12.82
CA GLY A 2 -15.23 7.70 11.68
C GLY A 2 -15.36 6.45 10.81
N LEU A 3 -15.04 6.56 9.52
CA LEU A 3 -15.08 5.44 8.58
C LEU A 3 -13.74 4.70 8.56
N ARG A 4 -13.81 3.38 8.36
CA ARG A 4 -12.65 2.48 8.20
C ARG A 4 -12.89 1.63 6.97
N SER A 5 -12.03 1.75 5.96
CA SER A 5 -12.15 1.06 4.68
C SER A 5 -11.17 -0.11 4.59
N PHE A 6 -11.62 -1.27 4.12
CA PHE A 6 -10.84 -2.49 4.06
C PHE A 6 -10.93 -3.13 2.67
N ALA A 7 -9.83 -3.70 2.19
CA ALA A 7 -9.87 -4.71 1.13
C ALA A 7 -10.42 -6.06 1.69
N PRO A 8 -10.78 -7.04 0.83
CA PRO A 8 -11.31 -8.32 1.29
C PRO A 8 -10.42 -9.07 2.30
N ASP A 9 -9.09 -9.01 2.11
CA ASP A 9 -8.09 -9.61 3.02
C ASP A 9 -7.73 -8.72 4.22
N ARG A 10 -8.32 -7.52 4.29
CA ARG A 10 -8.08 -6.49 5.31
C ARG A 10 -6.65 -5.93 5.34
N LEU A 11 -5.82 -6.26 4.35
CA LEU A 11 -4.54 -5.61 4.11
C LEU A 11 -4.77 -4.36 3.24
N PRO A 12 -3.95 -3.32 3.38
CA PRO A 12 -4.02 -2.16 2.50
C PRO A 12 -3.61 -2.52 1.06
N ILE A 13 -3.88 -1.61 0.13
CA ILE A 13 -3.51 -1.74 -1.27
C ILE A 13 -2.56 -0.59 -1.63
N TYR A 14 -1.35 -0.94 -2.08
CA TYR A 14 -0.29 -0.05 -2.53
C TYR A 14 0.23 -0.51 -3.89
N GLY A 15 0.17 0.35 -4.91
CA GLY A 15 0.71 0.03 -6.23
C GLY A 15 -0.10 0.57 -7.40
N PHE A 16 0.45 0.48 -8.60
CA PHE A 16 -0.23 0.90 -9.82
C PHE A 16 -1.39 -0.02 -10.18
N ASP A 17 -2.49 0.55 -10.69
CA ASP A 17 -3.58 -0.25 -11.25
C ASP A 17 -3.12 -0.90 -12.56
N PRO A 18 -3.26 -2.23 -12.74
CA PRO A 18 -2.83 -2.89 -13.97
C PRO A 18 -3.71 -2.59 -15.18
N ALA A 19 -4.89 -2.00 -14.99
CA ALA A 19 -5.83 -1.64 -16.05
C ALA A 19 -5.88 -0.12 -16.33
N VAL A 20 -5.31 0.72 -15.47
CA VAL A 20 -5.36 2.18 -15.61
C VAL A 20 -3.95 2.75 -15.50
N GLU A 21 -3.37 3.10 -16.65
CA GLU A 21 -2.02 3.66 -16.72
C GLU A 21 -1.90 4.94 -15.88
N GLY A 22 -0.83 5.03 -15.09
CA GLY A 22 -0.53 6.19 -14.25
C GLY A 22 -1.37 6.31 -12.97
N PHE A 23 -2.33 5.40 -12.72
CA PHE A 23 -3.12 5.42 -11.49
C PHE A 23 -2.46 4.58 -10.38
N PHE A 24 -2.20 5.18 -9.22
CA PHE A 24 -1.61 4.50 -8.07
C PHE A 24 -2.58 4.41 -6.88
N TRP A 25 -2.78 3.21 -6.37
CA TRP A 25 -3.57 2.93 -5.19
C TRP A 25 -2.77 3.19 -3.91
N PHE A 26 -3.36 3.95 -2.99
CA PHE A 26 -2.91 4.06 -1.59
C PHE A 26 -4.14 4.01 -0.67
N ALA A 27 -4.73 2.83 -0.52
CA ALA A 27 -6.06 2.66 0.03
C ALA A 27 -6.16 1.50 1.03
N GLY A 28 -7.28 1.39 1.72
CA GLY A 28 -7.60 0.23 2.55
C GLY A 28 -6.88 0.16 3.90
N GLN A 29 -6.48 1.31 4.45
CA GLN A 29 -5.74 1.41 5.72
C GLN A 29 -6.51 0.88 6.95
N GLY A 30 -7.81 0.61 6.80
CA GLY A 30 -8.63 0.01 7.84
C GLY A 30 -8.65 0.84 9.11
N GLY A 31 -8.30 0.24 10.24
CA GLY A 31 -8.13 0.97 11.52
C GLY A 31 -6.70 1.17 11.96
N PHE A 32 -5.74 0.95 11.06
CA PHE A 32 -4.32 0.96 11.42
C PHE A 32 -3.57 2.09 10.71
N GLY A 33 -4.26 2.93 9.94
CA GLY A 33 -3.65 3.98 9.14
C GLY A 33 -2.74 4.94 9.91
N ILE A 34 -3.06 5.26 11.18
CA ILE A 34 -2.21 6.13 12.01
C ILE A 34 -0.92 5.40 12.40
N GLN A 35 -1.03 4.21 13.01
CA GLN A 35 0.14 3.49 13.53
C GLN A 35 1.07 2.98 12.42
N THR A 36 0.55 2.68 11.23
CA THR A 36 1.36 2.20 10.10
C THR A 36 1.77 3.31 9.15
N ALA A 37 1.39 4.58 9.40
CA ALA A 37 1.61 5.68 8.46
C ALA A 37 3.06 5.79 7.95
N PRO A 38 4.10 5.74 8.80
CA PRO A 38 5.48 5.87 8.33
C PRO A 38 5.89 4.76 7.37
N ALA A 39 5.65 3.50 7.76
CA ALA A 39 5.98 2.33 6.94
C ALA A 39 5.18 2.30 5.63
N ALA A 40 3.88 2.61 5.71
CA ALA A 40 2.99 2.65 4.54
C ALA A 40 3.42 3.72 3.53
N ALA A 41 3.69 4.94 4.01
CA ALA A 41 4.11 6.05 3.14
C ALA A 41 5.47 5.78 2.50
N ALA A 42 6.42 5.22 3.26
CA ALA A 42 7.74 4.89 2.73
C ALA A 42 7.69 3.80 1.66
N LEU A 43 6.94 2.72 1.91
CA LEU A 43 6.72 1.67 0.92
C LEU A 43 6.03 2.22 -0.33
N ALA A 44 4.94 2.97 -0.16
CA ALA A 44 4.18 3.51 -1.27
C ALA A 44 4.99 4.52 -2.09
N ALA A 45 5.79 5.38 -1.45
CA ALA A 45 6.70 6.30 -2.12
C ALA A 45 7.71 5.53 -2.97
N ALA A 46 8.39 4.54 -2.39
CA ALA A 46 9.36 3.71 -3.12
C ALA A 46 8.75 3.02 -4.34
N LEU A 47 7.54 2.47 -4.21
CA LEU A 47 6.80 1.86 -5.31
C LEU A 47 6.37 2.88 -6.38
N LEU A 48 5.91 4.05 -5.96
CA LEU A 48 5.44 5.12 -6.85
C LEU A 48 6.60 5.71 -7.68
N THR A 49 7.79 5.85 -7.07
CA THR A 49 8.96 6.45 -7.71
C THR A 49 9.92 5.43 -8.32
N GLY A 50 9.68 4.14 -8.16
CA GLY A 50 10.58 3.07 -8.63
C GLY A 50 11.93 3.05 -7.92
N THR A 51 12.00 3.53 -6.68
CA THR A 51 13.23 3.55 -5.88
C THR A 51 13.26 2.40 -4.88
N ALA A 52 14.43 2.12 -4.31
CA ALA A 52 14.54 1.15 -3.22
C ALA A 52 13.75 1.62 -1.98
N SER A 53 13.22 0.66 -1.22
CA SER A 53 12.68 0.94 0.12
C SER A 53 13.83 1.36 1.06
N PRO A 54 13.57 2.25 2.03
CA PRO A 54 14.61 2.69 2.95
C PRO A 54 15.06 1.57 3.89
N ASP A 55 16.33 1.61 4.30
CA ASP A 55 16.96 0.55 5.11
C ASP A 55 16.27 0.25 6.44
N TRP A 56 15.57 1.23 7.03
CA TRP A 56 14.82 1.06 8.28
C TRP A 56 13.50 0.31 8.10
N LEU A 57 13.07 0.04 6.86
CA LEU A 57 11.90 -0.75 6.51
C LEU A 57 12.29 -2.13 5.91
N PRO A 58 13.11 -2.97 6.58
CA PRO A 58 13.52 -4.25 6.03
C PRO A 58 12.39 -5.28 6.11
N GLY A 59 12.28 -6.13 5.10
CA GLY A 59 11.45 -7.35 5.15
C GLY A 59 9.97 -7.19 4.82
N VAL A 60 9.54 -6.00 4.39
CA VAL A 60 8.18 -5.82 3.86
C VAL A 60 8.15 -6.28 2.41
N ASP A 61 7.39 -7.35 2.15
CA ASP A 61 7.16 -7.85 0.79
C ASP A 61 6.05 -7.00 0.11
N PRO A 62 6.37 -6.21 -0.93
CA PRO A 62 5.40 -5.36 -1.59
C PRO A 62 4.27 -6.13 -2.29
N ALA A 63 4.53 -7.37 -2.73
CA ALA A 63 3.55 -8.18 -3.46
C ALA A 63 2.28 -8.45 -2.63
N ARG A 64 2.42 -8.51 -1.30
CA ARG A 64 1.27 -8.65 -0.36
C ARG A 64 0.31 -7.46 -0.39
N TYR A 65 0.74 -6.30 -0.89
CA TYR A 65 -0.05 -5.09 -0.94
C TYR A 65 -0.43 -4.69 -2.36
N ALA A 66 -0.03 -5.47 -3.37
CA ALA A 66 -0.26 -5.13 -4.77
C ALA A 66 -1.78 -5.13 -5.11
N PRO A 67 -2.26 -4.25 -6.02
CA PRO A 67 -3.68 -4.16 -6.38
C PRO A 67 -4.21 -5.36 -7.18
N ASP A 68 -3.34 -6.06 -7.89
CA ASP A 68 -3.65 -7.21 -8.73
C ASP A 68 -3.81 -8.52 -7.97
N ARG A 69 -3.55 -8.55 -6.65
CA ARG A 69 -3.67 -9.77 -5.84
C ARG A 69 -5.10 -10.33 -5.70
N PHE A 70 -6.11 -9.62 -6.19
CA PHE A 70 -7.52 -10.04 -6.20
C PHE A 70 -8.09 -10.24 -7.62
N ARG A 71 -7.23 -10.28 -8.64
CA ARG A 71 -7.63 -10.54 -10.03
C ARG A 71 -7.48 -12.02 -10.39
#